data_AF-A0A4Y9IIK2-F1
#
_entry.id   AF-A0A4Y9IIK2-F1
#
_cell.length_a   1.000
_cell.length_b   1.000
_cell.length_c   1.000
_cell.angle_alpha   90.00
_cell.angle_beta   90.00
_cell.angle_gamma   90.00
#
_symmetry.space_group_name_H-M   'P 1'
#
loop_
_entity.id
_entity.type
_entity.pdbx_description
1 polymer ?
#
loop_
_entity_poly.entity_id
_entity_poly.type
_entity_poly.pdbx_seq_one_letter_code
_entity_poly.pdbx_strand_id
1 'polypeptide(L)'
;GFAAQDPAGLWEVPYLPIDPADLGRTYDSVIRVNSQSGKGGIAFLLERERGVVMPRRLQVEFSAVVQRATDTSEGEMDGGALWSLFEQHYIGPAHGRAPGGAAPGTLTLHGQRLEEDGQGIALDVTIDGVRQTLQGRGN
;
A
#
# COMPACT_ATOMS: atom_id res chain seq x y z
N GLY A 1 24.26 -14.12 0.36
CA GLY A 1 22.89 -14.53 -0.01
C GLY A 1 22.97 -15.84 -0.76
N PHE A 2 21.90 -16.65 -0.77
CA PHE A 2 21.83 -18.01 -1.35
C PHE A 2 22.44 -18.17 -2.77
N ALA A 3 22.64 -17.08 -3.51
CA ALA A 3 23.23 -17.05 -4.85
C ALA A 3 24.75 -17.40 -4.93
N ALA A 4 25.41 -17.76 -3.83
CA ALA A 4 26.85 -18.03 -3.79
C ALA A 4 27.21 -19.37 -3.12
N GLN A 5 26.37 -20.40 -3.27
CA GLN A 5 26.71 -21.77 -2.84
C GLN A 5 27.13 -22.64 -4.03
N ASP A 6 28.21 -23.40 -3.84
CA ASP A 6 28.61 -24.50 -4.71
C ASP A 6 27.60 -25.65 -4.53
N PRO A 7 26.90 -26.11 -5.59
CA PRO A 7 25.96 -27.23 -5.50
C PRO A 7 26.58 -28.54 -5.00
N ALA A 8 27.91 -28.68 -5.02
CA ALA A 8 28.65 -29.83 -4.51
C ALA A 8 29.28 -29.60 -3.11
N GLY A 9 29.06 -28.42 -2.51
CA GLY A 9 29.61 -28.05 -1.21
C GLY A 9 28.78 -28.53 -0.01
N LEU A 10 29.34 -28.43 1.19
CA LEU A 10 28.58 -28.68 2.43
C LEU A 10 27.59 -27.53 2.69
N TRP A 11 26.39 -27.88 3.16
CA TRP A 11 25.36 -26.91 3.51
C TRP A 11 25.72 -26.16 4.79
N GLU A 12 25.90 -24.84 4.70
CA GLU A 12 26.40 -23.99 5.80
C GLU A 12 25.57 -22.70 5.95
N VAL A 13 24.25 -22.81 5.98
CA VAL A 13 23.36 -21.65 6.17
C VAL A 13 22.92 -21.56 7.64
N PRO A 14 23.26 -20.47 8.37
CA PRO A 14 22.78 -20.26 9.72
C PRO A 14 21.26 -20.33 9.81
N TYR A 15 20.76 -21.04 10.82
CA TYR A 15 19.32 -21.24 11.10
C TYR A 15 18.54 -22.06 10.06
N LEU A 16 19.21 -22.61 9.04
CA LEU A 16 18.62 -23.57 8.11
C LEU A 16 19.46 -24.85 8.16
N PRO A 17 19.03 -25.90 8.88
CA PRO A 17 19.86 -27.09 9.10
C PRO A 17 20.02 -27.98 7.86
N ILE A 18 19.19 -27.78 6.82
CA ILE A 18 19.17 -28.55 5.57
C ILE A 18 18.85 -27.62 4.40
N ASP A 19 19.28 -27.97 3.19
CA ASP A 19 18.88 -27.24 1.98
C ASP A 19 17.40 -27.51 1.66
N PRO A 20 16.53 -26.50 1.54
CA PRO A 20 15.16 -26.69 1.09
C PRO A 20 15.06 -27.32 -0.30
N ALA A 21 16.05 -27.10 -1.17
CA ALA A 21 16.10 -27.71 -2.50
C ALA A 21 16.20 -29.24 -2.42
N ASP A 22 16.84 -29.81 -1.38
CA ASP A 22 16.90 -31.26 -1.15
C ASP A 22 15.52 -31.87 -0.90
N LEU A 23 14.57 -31.06 -0.45
CA LEU A 23 13.18 -31.44 -0.23
C LEU A 23 12.25 -31.04 -1.39
N GLY A 24 12.79 -30.54 -2.50
CA GLY A 24 12.03 -29.97 -3.60
C GLY A 24 11.25 -28.70 -3.20
N ARG A 25 11.73 -27.98 -2.18
CA ARG A 25 11.16 -26.73 -1.68
C ARG A 25 12.11 -25.57 -1.99
N THR A 26 11.60 -24.36 -1.88
CA THR A 26 12.42 -23.14 -2.02
C THR A 26 12.32 -22.35 -0.71
N TYR A 27 13.45 -21.81 -0.26
CA TYR A 27 13.44 -20.84 0.84
C TYR A 27 12.83 -19.53 0.33
N ASP A 28 11.56 -19.31 0.62
CA ASP A 28 10.92 -18.04 0.36
C ASP A 28 10.81 -17.28 1.69
N SER A 29 11.57 -16.20 1.83
CA SER A 29 11.49 -15.34 3.02
C SER A 29 10.21 -14.49 2.94
N VAL A 30 9.06 -15.15 3.04
CA VAL A 30 7.76 -14.48 3.02
C VAL A 30 7.57 -13.83 4.38
N ILE A 31 7.79 -12.51 4.43
CA ILE A 31 7.43 -11.71 5.60
C ILE A 31 5.90 -11.60 5.59
N ARG A 32 5.26 -12.14 6.62
CA ARG A 32 3.81 -12.09 6.80
C ARG A 32 3.43 -11.16 7.94
N VAL A 33 2.25 -10.58 7.85
CA VAL A 33 1.68 -9.70 8.86
C VAL A 33 0.47 -10.40 9.49
N ASN A 34 0.47 -10.49 10.81
CA ASN A 34 -0.65 -11.00 11.60
C ASN A 34 -1.05 -9.96 12.66
N SER A 35 -2.02 -10.30 13.50
CA SER A 35 -2.51 -9.42 14.57
C SER A 35 -1.43 -9.00 15.60
N GLN A 36 -0.31 -9.72 15.68
CA GLN A 36 0.84 -9.39 16.54
C GLN A 36 1.92 -8.54 15.84
N SER A 37 1.81 -8.39 14.52
CA SER A 37 2.82 -7.68 13.74
C SER A 37 2.81 -6.20 14.08
N GLY A 38 3.96 -5.71 14.54
CA GLY A 38 4.10 -4.33 14.99
C GLY A 38 4.03 -3.32 13.84
N LYS A 39 3.80 -2.05 14.22
CA LYS A 39 3.64 -0.91 13.29
C LYS A 39 4.83 -0.73 12.33
N GLY A 40 6.02 -1.12 12.77
CA GLY A 40 7.25 -1.06 11.97
C GLY A 40 7.34 -2.15 10.88
N GLY A 41 6.77 -3.33 11.13
CA GLY A 41 6.79 -4.42 10.14
C GLY A 41 5.91 -4.12 8.93
N ILE A 42 4.73 -3.57 9.17
CA ILE A 42 3.80 -3.10 8.13
C ILE A 42 4.43 -2.01 7.27
N ALA A 43 5.05 -1.02 7.93
CA ALA A 43 5.70 0.09 7.24
C ALA A 43 6.89 -0.35 6.39
N PHE A 44 7.76 -1.18 6.97
CA PHE A 44 8.91 -1.73 6.27
C PHE A 44 8.49 -2.55 5.04
N LEU A 45 7.43 -3.35 5.16
CA LEU A 45 6.99 -4.20 4.07
C LEU A 45 6.45 -3.39 2.89
N LEU A 46 5.62 -2.37 3.16
CA LEU A 46 5.10 -1.46 2.14
C LEU A 46 6.19 -0.61 1.49
N GLU A 47 7.17 -0.15 2.28
CA GLU A 47 8.32 0.58 1.75
C GLU A 47 9.16 -0.31 0.83
N ARG A 48 9.49 -1.53 1.28
CA ARG A 48 10.34 -2.47 0.52
C ARG A 48 9.67 -2.95 -0.78
N GLU A 49 8.39 -3.30 -0.73
CA GLU A 49 7.72 -3.94 -1.87
C GLU A 49 7.05 -2.95 -2.82
N ARG A 50 6.68 -1.76 -2.33
CA ARG A 50 5.90 -0.77 -3.08
C ARG A 50 6.50 0.64 -3.09
N GLY A 51 7.61 0.87 -2.39
CA GLY A 51 8.26 2.19 -2.30
C GLY A 51 7.47 3.22 -1.48
N VAL A 52 6.50 2.77 -0.68
CA VAL A 52 5.60 3.67 0.06
C VAL A 52 6.22 4.02 1.41
N VAL A 53 6.75 5.24 1.51
CA VAL A 53 7.28 5.78 2.76
C VAL A 53 6.15 6.43 3.55
N MET A 54 5.58 5.69 4.50
CA MET A 54 4.46 6.19 5.31
C MET A 54 4.95 7.13 6.43
N PRO A 55 4.38 8.34 6.57
CA PRO A 55 4.60 9.19 7.72
C PRO A 55 4.15 8.52 9.03
N ARG A 56 4.77 8.88 10.16
CA ARG A 56 4.53 8.21 11.45
C ARG A 56 3.05 8.12 11.85
N ARG A 57 2.27 9.18 11.61
CA ARG A 57 0.83 9.20 11.91
C ARG A 57 0.05 8.19 11.06
N LEU A 58 0.40 8.09 9.79
CA LEU A 58 -0.23 7.16 8.84
C LEU A 58 0.15 5.71 9.18
N GLN A 59 1.40 5.44 9.59
CA GLN A 59 1.78 4.11 10.09
C GLN A 59 0.91 3.66 11.27
N VAL A 60 0.64 4.57 12.22
CA VAL A 60 -0.17 4.26 13.40
C VAL A 60 -1.62 3.95 13.00
N GLU A 61 -2.20 4.77 12.14
CA GLU A 61 -3.58 4.62 11.66
C GLU A 61 -3.74 3.35 10.82
N PHE A 62 -2.87 3.15 9.83
CA PHE A 62 -2.93 1.97 8.98
C PHE A 62 -2.69 0.67 9.75
N SER A 63 -1.83 0.67 10.78
CA SER A 63 -1.66 -0.51 11.65
C SER A 63 -2.97 -0.93 12.31
N ALA A 64 -3.83 0.01 12.70
CA ALA A 64 -5.14 -0.29 13.29
C ALA A 64 -6.14 -0.79 12.23
N VAL A 65 -5.99 -0.39 10.97
CA VAL A 65 -6.78 -0.94 9.85
C VAL A 65 -6.38 -2.39 9.60
N VAL A 66 -5.08 -2.66 9.52
CA VAL A 66 -4.53 -4.02 9.33
C VAL A 66 -4.95 -4.94 10.47
N GLN A 67 -4.81 -4.52 11.72
CA GLN A 67 -5.24 -5.32 12.89
C GLN A 67 -6.72 -5.72 12.80
N ARG A 68 -7.61 -4.77 12.48
CA ARG A 68 -9.04 -5.07 12.31
C ARG A 68 -9.30 -6.05 11.16
N ALA A 69 -8.57 -5.92 10.06
CA ALA A 69 -8.68 -6.83 8.92
C ALA A 69 -8.19 -8.25 9.27
N THR A 70 -7.09 -8.37 10.02
CA THR A 70 -6.53 -9.68 10.45
C THR A 70 -7.37 -10.34 11.54
N ASP A 71 -7.93 -9.58 12.48
CA ASP A 71 -8.77 -10.12 13.56
C ASP A 71 -10.08 -10.73 13.03
N THR A 72 -10.59 -10.18 11.92
CA THR A 72 -11.82 -10.67 11.28
C THR A 72 -11.59 -11.93 10.43
N SER A 73 -10.35 -12.18 10.00
CA SER A 73 -10.02 -13.21 9.02
C SER A 73 -9.30 -14.44 9.59
N GLU A 74 -9.01 -14.50 10.90
CA GLU A 74 -8.16 -15.53 11.55
C GLU A 74 -6.90 -15.89 10.72
N GLY A 75 -6.39 -14.92 9.95
CA GLY A 75 -5.49 -15.19 8.83
C GLY A 75 -4.24 -14.31 8.84
N GLU A 76 -3.14 -14.88 8.35
CA GLU A 76 -1.94 -14.14 8.01
C GLU A 76 -2.16 -13.37 6.70
N MET A 77 -1.77 -12.10 6.66
CA MET A 77 -1.73 -11.29 5.44
C MET A 77 -0.32 -11.33 4.84
N ASP A 78 -0.24 -11.66 3.55
CA ASP A 78 0.96 -11.44 2.77
C ASP A 78 1.07 -9.98 2.29
N GLY A 79 2.19 -9.64 1.63
CA GLY A 79 2.40 -8.28 1.12
C GLY A 79 1.44 -7.84 0.03
N GLY A 80 0.91 -8.78 -0.75
CA GLY A 80 -0.12 -8.50 -1.75
C GLY A 80 -1.42 -8.07 -1.10
N ALA A 81 -1.90 -8.84 -0.12
CA ALA A 81 -3.10 -8.54 0.65
C ALA A 81 -2.95 -7.23 1.42
N LEU A 82 -1.78 -6.98 2.01
CA LEU A 82 -1.49 -5.73 2.70
C LEU A 82 -1.58 -4.52 1.75
N TRP A 83 -1.03 -4.65 0.55
CA TRP A 83 -1.11 -3.61 -0.47
C TRP A 83 -2.55 -3.37 -0.93
N SER A 84 -3.31 -4.43 -1.20
CA SER A 84 -4.71 -4.30 -1.58
C SER A 84 -5.55 -3.62 -0.49
N LEU A 85 -5.29 -3.90 0.78
CA LEU A 85 -5.93 -3.23 1.90
C LEU A 85 -5.56 -1.73 1.95
N PHE A 86 -4.29 -1.41 1.71
CA PHE A 86 -3.82 -0.03 1.63
C PHE A 86 -4.53 0.74 0.49
N GLU A 87 -4.58 0.15 -0.70
CA GLU A 87 -5.26 0.74 -1.85
C GLU A 87 -6.74 0.95 -1.54
N GLN A 88 -7.45 -0.04 -1.02
CA GLN A 88 -8.87 0.08 -0.69
C GLN A 88 -9.16 1.21 0.31
N HIS A 89 -8.27 1.41 1.28
CA HIS A 89 -8.48 2.39 2.35
C HIS A 89 -8.08 3.82 1.95
N TYR A 90 -7.06 4.00 1.09
CA TYR A 90 -6.51 5.32 0.77
C TYR A 90 -6.62 5.76 -0.70
N ILE A 91 -6.72 4.83 -1.65
CA ILE A 91 -6.62 5.10 -3.10
C ILE A 91 -7.93 4.74 -3.82
N GLY A 92 -8.62 3.72 -3.34
CA GLY A 92 -9.84 3.17 -3.92
C GLY A 92 -11.01 4.16 -3.88
N PRO A 93 -12.06 3.92 -4.70
CA PRO A 93 -13.19 4.83 -4.79
C PRO A 93 -13.82 5.02 -3.41
N ALA A 94 -14.09 6.27 -3.06
CA ALA A 94 -14.68 6.66 -1.79
C ALA A 94 -15.88 5.76 -1.45
N HIS A 95 -15.92 5.27 -0.22
CA HIS A 95 -16.91 4.32 0.25
C HIS A 95 -18.33 4.90 0.10
N GLY A 96 -19.10 4.39 -0.88
CA GLY A 96 -20.49 4.78 -1.13
C GLY A 96 -20.93 4.48 -2.57
N ARG A 97 -21.34 3.22 -2.86
CA ARG A 97 -21.64 2.77 -4.23
C ARG A 97 -23.10 2.36 -4.43
N ALA A 98 -23.69 2.85 -5.52
CA ALA A 98 -24.64 2.12 -6.35
C ALA A 98 -23.99 1.86 -7.73
N PRO A 99 -24.28 0.75 -8.44
CA PRO A 99 -23.75 0.51 -9.79
C PRO A 99 -24.50 1.38 -10.82
N GLY A 100 -23.78 2.13 -11.65
CA GLY A 100 -24.33 2.78 -12.86
C GLY A 100 -24.32 4.31 -12.92
N GLY A 101 -23.83 4.99 -11.87
CA GLY A 101 -23.60 6.44 -11.88
C GLY A 101 -22.11 6.78 -11.74
N ALA A 102 -21.71 7.97 -12.21
CA ALA A 102 -20.42 8.55 -11.81
C ALA A 102 -20.36 8.53 -10.27
N ALA A 103 -19.32 7.92 -9.71
CA ALA A 103 -19.27 7.72 -8.26
C ALA A 103 -19.22 9.10 -7.58
N PRO A 104 -20.12 9.41 -6.63
CA PRO A 104 -20.02 10.63 -5.85
C PRO A 104 -18.65 10.70 -5.18
N GLY A 105 -17.96 11.83 -5.33
CA GLY A 105 -16.56 12.03 -4.96
C GLY A 105 -15.52 11.74 -6.06
N THR A 106 -15.93 11.44 -7.30
CA THR A 106 -14.95 11.29 -8.40
C THR A 106 -14.51 12.66 -8.87
N LEU A 107 -13.26 13.01 -8.58
CA LEU A 107 -12.63 14.25 -9.06
C LEU A 107 -11.62 13.91 -10.16
N THR A 108 -11.86 14.43 -11.36
CA THR A 108 -10.90 14.39 -12.47
C THR A 108 -10.40 15.80 -12.73
N LEU A 109 -9.09 16.02 -12.62
CA LEU A 109 -8.46 17.29 -13.00
C LEU A 109 -8.15 17.30 -14.50
N HIS A 110 -8.67 18.29 -15.23
CA HIS A 110 -8.41 18.49 -16.66
C HIS A 110 -7.33 19.55 -16.92
N GLY A 111 -7.18 20.50 -16.00
CA GLY A 111 -6.20 21.58 -16.14
C GLY A 111 -6.16 22.47 -14.91
N GLN A 112 -5.04 23.17 -14.75
CA GLN A 112 -4.82 24.14 -13.69
C GLN A 112 -4.22 25.42 -14.26
N ARG A 113 -4.62 26.57 -13.72
CA ARG A 113 -3.97 27.86 -13.95
C ARG A 113 -3.61 28.47 -12.61
N LEU A 114 -2.39 29.00 -12.51
CA LEU A 114 -1.89 29.72 -11.35
C LEU A 114 -1.84 31.22 -11.68
N GLU A 115 -2.24 32.08 -10.74
CA GLU A 115 -2.09 33.52 -10.87
C GLU A 115 -0.62 33.93 -10.70
N GLU A 116 -0.21 35.05 -11.31
CA GLU A 116 1.21 35.49 -11.34
C GLU A 116 1.78 35.83 -9.95
N ASP A 117 0.92 36.20 -9.01
CA ASP A 117 1.28 36.46 -7.61
C ASP A 117 1.47 35.18 -6.79
N GLY A 118 1.18 34.01 -7.36
CA GLY A 118 1.25 32.71 -6.69
C GLY A 118 0.13 32.47 -5.67
N GLN A 119 -0.79 33.41 -5.49
CA GLN A 119 -1.82 33.37 -4.45
C GLN A 119 -3.18 32.89 -4.98
N GLY A 120 -3.33 32.72 -6.29
CA GLY A 120 -4.55 32.22 -6.93
C GLY A 120 -4.36 30.93 -7.71
N ILE A 121 -5.35 30.05 -7.63
CA ILE A 121 -5.46 28.84 -8.45
C ILE A 121 -6.86 28.70 -9.04
N ALA A 122 -6.92 28.35 -10.32
CA ALA A 122 -8.13 27.91 -11.00
C ALA A 122 -7.95 26.47 -11.48
N LEU A 123 -8.90 25.61 -11.15
CA LEU A 123 -8.91 24.19 -11.49
C LEU A 123 -10.09 23.88 -12.40
N ASP A 124 -9.84 23.31 -13.57
CA ASP A 124 -10.89 22.74 -14.41
C ASP A 124 -11.07 21.28 -14.03
N VAL A 125 -12.15 20.97 -13.32
CA VAL A 125 -12.41 19.64 -12.75
C VAL A 125 -13.72 19.05 -13.24
N THR A 126 -13.80 17.73 -13.29
CA THR A 126 -15.09 17.02 -13.30
C THR A 126 -15.31 16.45 -11.91
N ILE A 127 -16.39 16.86 -11.26
CA ILE A 127 -16.85 16.29 -9.99
C ILE A 127 -18.17 15.59 -10.28
N ASP A 128 -18.22 14.29 -10.03
CA ASP A 128 -19.43 13.47 -10.19
C ASP A 128 -20.02 13.54 -11.60
N GLY A 129 -19.13 13.58 -12.60
CA GLY A 129 -19.50 13.68 -14.01
C GLY A 129 -19.83 15.10 -14.49
N VAL A 130 -19.95 16.08 -13.58
CA VAL A 130 -20.21 17.48 -13.92
C VAL A 130 -18.90 18.25 -14.05
N ARG A 131 -18.64 18.79 -15.24
CA ARG A 131 -17.48 19.65 -15.48
C ARG A 131 -17.74 21.05 -14.91
N GLN A 132 -16.82 21.54 -14.09
CA GLN A 132 -16.88 22.87 -13.50
C GLN A 132 -15.48 23.44 -13.28
N THR A 133 -15.39 24.76 -13.19
CA THR A 133 -14.17 25.47 -12.85
C THR A 133 -14.25 25.92 -11.39
N LEU A 134 -13.29 25.50 -10.57
CA LEU A 134 -13.14 25.94 -9.20
C LEU A 134 -12.04 27.00 -9.11
N GLN A 135 -12.21 27.98 -8.24
CA GLN A 135 -11.23 29.04 -7.97
C GLN A 135 -10.96 29.12 -6.48
N GLY A 136 -9.70 29.27 -6.11
CA GLY A 136 -9.28 29.45 -4.72
C GLY A 136 -8.12 30.44 -4.63
N ARG A 137 -8.06 31.16 -3.51
CA ARG A 137 -6.92 32.01 -3.16
C ARG A 137 -6.37 31.65 -1.78
N GLY A 138 -5.06 31.66 -1.62
CA GLY A 138 -4.37 31.26 -0.40
C GLY A 138 -2.89 31.65 -0.42
N ASN A 139 -2.23 31.48 0.73
CA ASN A 139 -0.80 31.80 0.93
C ASN A 139 0.10 30.60 0.63
#